data_AF-A0A9Q3BN61-F1
#
_entry.id   AF-A0A9Q3BN61-F1
#
_cell.length_a   1.000
_cell.length_b   1.000
_cell.length_c   1.000
_cell.angle_alpha   90.00
_cell.angle_beta   90.00
_cell.angle_gamma   90.00
#
_symmetry.space_group_name_H-M   'P 1'
#
loop_
_entity.id
_entity.type
_entity.pdbx_description
1 polymer ?
#
loop_
_entity_poly.entity_id
_entity_poly.type
_entity_poly.pdbx_seq_one_letter_code
_entity_poly.pdbx_strand_id
1 'polypeptide(L)'
;MEYKDHEGYTHDRVMLLPAVQLTYKTIQNSTTGKTPALVEKGWNLLFPVDHLKKNILTIHPTAKDFHDMWKRACDTAGKCIAEAK
;
A
#
# COMPACT_ATOMS: atom_id res chain seq x y z
N MET A 1 14.02 -22.44 -15.08
CA MET A 1 13.72 -22.39 -13.63
C MET A 1 12.58 -21.42 -13.48
N GLU A 2 11.36 -21.94 -13.35
CA GLU A 2 10.12 -21.18 -13.42
C GLU A 2 9.59 -20.93 -12.00
N TYR A 3 9.20 -19.70 -11.68
CA TYR A 3 8.56 -19.39 -10.40
C TYR A 3 7.05 -19.35 -10.62
N LYS A 4 6.32 -20.20 -9.90
CA LYS A 4 4.85 -20.17 -9.86
C LYS A 4 4.42 -19.40 -8.63
N ASP A 5 3.62 -18.36 -8.83
CA ASP A 5 2.96 -17.69 -7.71
C ASP A 5 1.80 -18.56 -7.15
N HIS A 6 1.22 -18.13 -6.04
CA HIS A 6 0.10 -18.81 -5.39
C HIS A 6 -1.19 -18.81 -6.23
N GLU A 7 -1.23 -18.03 -7.32
CA GLU A 7 -2.36 -17.90 -8.25
C GLU A 7 -2.17 -18.75 -9.52
N GLY A 8 -1.03 -19.46 -9.64
CA GLY A 8 -0.75 -20.39 -10.72
C GLY A 8 -0.13 -19.75 -11.96
N TYR A 9 0.23 -18.46 -11.92
CA TYR A 9 0.95 -17.81 -13.01
C TYR A 9 2.43 -18.15 -12.97
N THR A 10 2.93 -18.62 -14.11
CA THR A 10 4.34 -18.88 -14.31
C THR A 10 5.02 -17.58 -14.72
N HIS A 11 5.79 -16.99 -13.81
CA HIS A 11 6.61 -15.82 -14.13
C HIS A 11 7.99 -16.27 -14.57
N ASP A 12 8.46 -15.76 -15.72
CA ASP A 12 9.88 -15.85 -16.05
C ASP A 12 10.66 -15.04 -15.02
N ARG A 13 11.65 -15.66 -14.38
CA ARG A 13 12.45 -15.03 -13.32
C ARG A 13 13.15 -13.76 -13.79
N VAL A 14 13.49 -13.68 -15.07
CA VAL A 14 14.09 -12.48 -15.68
C VAL A 14 13.11 -11.32 -15.66
N MET A 15 11.82 -11.59 -15.91
CA MET A 15 10.76 -10.56 -15.87
C MET A 15 10.54 -10.00 -14.47
N LEU A 16 10.87 -10.76 -13.41
CA LEU A 16 10.75 -10.31 -12.03
C LEU A 16 11.93 -9.46 -11.54
N LEU A 17 13.07 -9.46 -12.24
CA LEU A 17 14.28 -8.75 -11.79
C LEU A 17 14.06 -7.26 -11.51
N PRO A 18 13.32 -6.49 -12.34
CA PRO A 18 13.04 -5.10 -12.03
C PRO A 18 12.25 -4.93 -10.73
N ALA A 19 11.25 -5.78 -10.49
CA ALA A 19 10.42 -5.73 -9.29
C ALA A 19 11.23 -6.09 -8.04
N VAL A 20 12.10 -7.11 -8.12
CA VAL A 20 12.98 -7.51 -7.02
C VAL A 20 13.98 -6.39 -6.70
N GLN A 21 14.60 -5.79 -7.72
CA GLN A 21 15.55 -4.71 -7.51
C GLN A 21 14.89 -3.48 -6.88
N LEU A 22 13.67 -3.15 -7.30
CA LEU A 22 12.88 -2.08 -6.71
C LEU A 22 12.55 -2.35 -5.25
N THR A 23 12.11 -3.57 -4.96
CA THR A 23 11.79 -4.04 -3.59
C THR A 23 13.02 -3.97 -2.69
N TYR A 24 14.16 -4.46 -3.16
CA TYR A 24 15.42 -4.41 -2.41
C TYR A 24 15.82 -2.97 -2.03
N LYS A 25 15.70 -2.02 -2.95
CA LYS A 25 16.07 -0.62 -2.71
C LYS A 25 15.18 0.09 -1.68
N THR A 26 13.99 -0.44 -1.43
CA THR A 26 12.92 0.24 -0.70
C THR A 26 12.51 -0.46 0.59
N ILE A 27 12.96 -1.70 0.80
CA ILE A 27 12.86 -2.39 2.08
C ILE A 27 13.80 -1.74 3.11
N GLN A 28 13.31 -1.58 4.34
CA GLN A 28 14.13 -1.13 5.47
C GLN A 28 15.09 -2.24 5.90
N ASN A 29 16.36 -1.91 6.02
CA ASN A 29 17.35 -2.83 6.56
C ASN A 29 17.15 -3.00 8.07
N SER A 30 17.15 -4.25 8.55
CA SER A 30 16.93 -4.60 9.96
C SER A 30 17.94 -3.99 10.93
N THR A 31 19.18 -3.78 10.49
CA THR A 31 20.28 -3.31 11.34
C THR A 31 20.38 -1.79 11.35
N THR A 32 20.19 -1.14 10.20
CA THR A 32 20.36 0.32 10.09
C THR A 32 19.04 1.09 10.18
N GLY A 33 17.89 0.42 10.07
CA GLY A 33 16.55 1.02 10.06
C GLY A 33 16.29 1.92 8.85
N LYS A 34 17.22 1.99 7.89
CA LYS A 34 17.15 2.82 6.69
C LYS A 34 17.03 1.94 5.46
N THR A 35 16.39 2.47 4.43
CA THR A 35 16.32 1.84 3.11
C THR A 35 17.63 2.04 2.36
N PRO A 36 18.07 1.09 1.52
CA PRO A 36 19.27 1.26 0.71
C PRO A 36 19.20 2.52 -0.19
N ALA A 37 18.04 2.83 -0.78
CA ALA A 37 17.87 4.04 -1.59
C ALA A 37 18.17 5.32 -0.81
N LEU A 38 17.75 5.40 0.47
CA LEU A 38 18.02 6.54 1.33
C LEU A 38 19.52 6.68 1.65
N VAL A 39 20.22 5.56 1.83
CA VAL A 39 21.67 5.56 2.13
C VAL A 39 22.51 5.86 0.89
N GLU A 40 22.16 5.29 -0.26
CA GLU A 40 22.90 5.43 -1.52
C GLU A 40 22.65 6.78 -2.21
N LYS A 41 21.41 7.26 -2.19
CA LYS A 41 20.97 8.42 -2.98
C LYS A 41 20.49 9.59 -2.15
N GLY A 42 20.28 9.40 -0.85
CA GLY A 42 19.74 10.43 0.04
C GLY A 42 18.22 10.61 -0.03
N TRP A 43 17.50 9.80 -0.81
CA TRP A 43 16.05 9.91 -0.96
C TRP A 43 15.37 8.56 -1.26
N ASN A 44 14.08 8.45 -0.93
CA ASN A 44 13.25 7.27 -1.19
C ASN A 44 12.30 7.48 -2.35
N LEU A 45 12.07 6.42 -3.12
CA LEU A 45 11.02 6.39 -4.13
C LEU A 45 9.67 6.60 -3.45
N LEU A 46 8.90 7.56 -3.97
CA LEU A 46 7.54 7.81 -3.53
C LEU A 46 6.63 6.81 -4.25
N PHE A 47 6.12 5.79 -3.55
CA PHE A 47 5.18 4.88 -4.16
C PHE A 47 3.76 5.48 -4.18
N PRO A 48 2.93 5.11 -5.17
CA PRO A 48 1.53 5.49 -5.19
C PRO A 48 0.75 5.05 -3.95
N VAL A 49 1.13 3.92 -3.33
CA VAL A 49 0.53 3.45 -2.08
C VAL A 49 0.82 4.36 -0.89
N ASP A 50 1.95 5.06 -0.90
CA ASP A 50 2.27 6.08 0.12
C ASP A 50 1.44 7.36 -0.09
N HIS A 51 0.98 7.58 -1.33
CA HIS A 51 0.11 8.70 -1.74
C HIS A 51 -1.39 8.38 -1.76
N LEU A 52 -1.75 7.09 -1.73
CA LEU A 52 -3.09 6.63 -1.43
C LEU A 52 -3.33 6.90 0.06
N LYS A 53 -3.52 8.18 0.40
CA LYS A 53 -4.07 8.60 1.69
C LYS A 53 -5.25 7.66 1.94
N LYS A 54 -5.14 6.85 2.99
CA LYS A 54 -6.06 5.76 3.31
C LYS A 54 -7.53 6.20 3.50
N ASN A 55 -7.79 7.51 3.52
CA ASN A 55 -9.08 8.15 3.72
C ASN A 55 -9.39 9.27 2.69
N ILE A 56 -9.02 9.15 1.40
CA ILE A 56 -9.48 10.11 0.36
C ILE A 56 -10.84 9.66 -0.16
N LEU A 57 -11.87 9.87 0.63
CA LEU A 57 -13.11 10.29 0.02
C LEU A 57 -13.20 11.79 0.24
N THR A 58 -12.61 12.55 -0.68
CA THR A 58 -12.76 14.01 -0.71
C THR A 58 -14.16 14.30 -1.21
N ILE A 59 -15.14 14.19 -0.31
CA ILE A 59 -16.53 14.50 -0.63
C ILE A 59 -16.61 16.01 -0.81
N HIS A 60 -17.00 16.43 -2.01
CA HIS A 60 -17.18 17.84 -2.33
C HIS A 60 -18.22 18.45 -1.38
N PRO A 61 -18.04 19.69 -0.88
CA PRO A 61 -18.91 20.29 0.15
C PRO A 61 -20.39 20.42 -0.26
N THR A 62 -20.70 20.30 -1.56
CA THR A 62 -22.08 20.28 -2.06
C THR A 62 -22.77 18.92 -1.88
N ALA A 63 -22.03 17.84 -1.67
CA ALA A 63 -22.56 16.49 -1.49
C ALA A 63 -22.75 16.14 0.00
N LYS A 64 -23.43 17.02 0.73
CA LYS A 64 -23.64 16.91 2.19
C LYS A 64 -24.33 15.60 2.58
N ASP A 65 -25.38 15.22 1.86
CA ASP A 65 -26.16 14.02 2.17
C ASP A 65 -25.32 12.74 2.02
N PHE A 66 -24.46 12.71 1.01
CA PHE A 66 -23.54 11.60 0.79
C PHE A 66 -22.45 11.54 1.87
N HIS A 67 -21.96 12.70 2.34
CA HIS A 67 -21.02 12.77 3.47
C HIS A 67 -21.63 12.21 4.76
N ASP A 68 -22.87 12.60 5.06
CA ASP A 68 -23.56 12.14 6.27
C ASP A 68 -23.87 10.64 6.22
N MET A 69 -24.27 10.12 5.05
CA MET A 69 -24.44 8.69 4.82
C MET A 69 -23.12 7.94 5.01
N TRP A 70 -22.05 8.42 4.37
CA TRP A 70 -20.72 7.81 4.45
C TRP A 70 -20.22 7.71 5.91
N LYS A 71 -20.38 8.79 6.67
CA LYS A 71 -19.98 8.84 8.08
C LYS A 71 -20.71 7.78 8.92
N ARG A 72 -22.04 7.64 8.75
CA ARG A 72 -22.82 6.61 9.45
C ARG A 72 -22.42 5.19 9.07
N ALA A 73 -22.10 4.96 7.80
CA ALA A 73 -21.63 3.67 7.32
C ALA A 73 -20.27 3.29 7.94
N CYS A 74 -19.34 4.25 8.02
CA CYS A 74 -18.05 4.05 8.68
C CYS A 74 -18.20 3.74 10.17
N ASP A 75 -19.04 4.48 10.89
CA ASP A 75 -19.29 4.25 12.31
C ASP A 75 -19.89 2.86 12.56
N THR A 76 -20.79 2.42 11.68
CA THR A 76 -21.42 1.09 11.78
C THR A 76 -20.41 -0.02 11.48
N ALA A 77 -19.63 0.12 10.42
CA ALA A 77 -18.57 -0.84 10.09
C ALA A 77 -17.54 -0.96 11.23
N GLY A 78 -17.17 0.16 11.87
CA GLY A 78 -16.29 0.17 13.03
C GLY A 78 -16.84 -0.62 14.22
N LYS A 79 -18.15 -0.50 14.51
CA LYS A 79 -18.82 -1.29 15.54
C LYS A 79 -18.84 -2.77 15.21
N CYS A 80 -19.19 -3.14 13.97
CA CYS A 80 -19.20 -4.54 13.53
C CYS A 80 -17.81 -5.19 13.66
N ILE A 81 -16.74 -4.45 13.34
CA ILE A 81 -15.36 -4.94 13.50
C ILE A 81 -15.01 -5.11 14.99
N ALA A 82 -15.48 -4.22 15.86
CA ALA A 82 -15.25 -4.31 17.30
C ALA A 82 -16.02 -5.46 17.96
N GLU A 83 -17.24 -5.76 17.49
CA GLU A 83 -18.06 -6.87 17.97
C GLU A 83 -17.58 -8.24 17.45
N ALA A 84 -16.92 -8.27 16.28
CA ALA A 84 -16.35 -9.49 15.71
C ALA A 84 -14.99 -9.91 16.32
N LYS A 85 -14.45 -9.12 17.25
CA LYS A 85 -13.13 -9.32 17.87
C LYS A 85 -13.25 -9.77 19.32
#